data_AF-A0A5J6P3N4-F1
#
_entry.id   AF-A0A5J6P3N4-F1
#
_cell.length_a   1.000
_cell.length_b   1.000
_cell.length_c   1.000
_cell.angle_alpha   90.00
_cell.angle_beta   90.00
_cell.angle_gamma   90.00
#
_symmetry.space_group_name_H-M   'P 1'
#
loop_
_entity.id
_entity.type
_entity.pdbx_description
1 polymer ?
#
loop_
_entity_poly.entity_id
_entity_poly.type
_entity_poly.pdbx_seq_one_letter_code
_entity_poly.pdbx_strand_id
1 'polypeptide(L)'
;MRVKHALHELRLLFGIERNTTNHGEKFISALGACLGILAVYWGTRWSFPDGFMHTAGTLIMVTSMGATAVLLFAVPQGALSQPWAVIGGHMLSAFVGVSCHQLFPDQTWTAALAVGLAVGVMHYSRCMHPPGGATALAAVIGGAEIYRLEYWYLVFPILINVVSIMVMAIVFNAFFSWRRYPAHLVRRKISKPAVASERQFELTQEDFSAAMEQLNSYVDITSENLTQLLELAKQHAEKNITHPEQIIAGHFYSNGKLGNLWSVRQVVDAADNAIASKDQVIYKVVAGDGGYATGICLRSEFQRWARYEVKPQANGHWKKLTDED
;
A
#
# COMPACT_ATOMS: atom_id res chain seq x y z
N MET A 1 -20.94 -34.16 -14.30
CA MET A 1 -19.92 -33.12 -14.60
C MET A 1 -20.49 -31.71 -14.76
N ARG A 2 -21.65 -31.50 -15.41
CA ARG A 2 -22.26 -30.15 -15.62
C ARG A 2 -22.61 -29.36 -14.34
N VAL A 3 -23.12 -30.00 -13.29
CA VAL A 3 -23.57 -29.29 -12.07
C VAL A 3 -22.40 -28.72 -11.26
N LYS A 4 -21.29 -29.46 -11.12
CA LYS A 4 -20.10 -28.96 -10.41
C LYS A 4 -19.44 -27.79 -11.14
N HIS A 5 -19.44 -27.81 -12.48
CA HIS A 5 -18.94 -26.70 -13.29
C HIS A 5 -19.86 -25.48 -13.20
N ALA A 6 -21.18 -25.66 -13.27
CA ALA A 6 -22.13 -24.56 -13.11
C ALA A 6 -22.06 -23.92 -11.71
N LEU A 7 -21.88 -24.74 -10.66
CA LEU A 7 -21.66 -24.25 -9.30
C LEU A 7 -20.32 -23.51 -9.16
N HIS A 8 -19.29 -23.93 -9.88
CA HIS A 8 -18.01 -23.25 -9.92
C HIS A 8 -18.11 -21.88 -10.62
N GLU A 9 -18.75 -21.82 -11.79
CA GLU A 9 -19.02 -20.58 -12.52
C GLU A 9 -19.90 -19.61 -11.70
N LEU A 10 -20.96 -20.12 -11.06
CA LEU A 10 -21.78 -19.29 -10.16
C LEU A 10 -20.95 -18.77 -8.98
N ARG A 11 -20.09 -19.61 -8.41
CA ARG A 11 -19.21 -19.22 -7.31
C ARG A 11 -18.24 -18.11 -7.74
N LEU A 12 -17.68 -18.21 -8.94
CA LEU A 12 -16.82 -17.18 -9.54
C LEU A 12 -17.59 -15.90 -9.86
N LEU A 13 -18.80 -16.02 -10.43
CA LEU A 13 -19.68 -14.90 -10.74
C LEU A 13 -20.02 -14.08 -9.49
N PHE A 14 -20.26 -14.74 -8.36
CA PHE A 14 -20.50 -14.09 -7.07
C PHE A 14 -19.21 -13.70 -6.32
N GLY A 15 -18.03 -13.97 -6.90
CA GLY A 15 -16.73 -13.66 -6.28
C GLY A 15 -16.49 -14.39 -4.96
N ILE A 16 -17.13 -15.54 -4.72
CA ILE A 16 -17.00 -16.29 -3.47
C ILE A 16 -15.66 -17.05 -3.50
N GLU A 17 -14.59 -16.36 -3.14
CA GLU A 17 -13.27 -16.96 -3.06
C GLU A 17 -13.15 -17.96 -1.89
N ARG A 18 -12.13 -18.81 -1.93
CA ARG A 18 -11.81 -19.67 -0.77
C ARG A 18 -11.14 -18.79 0.28
N ASN A 19 -11.86 -18.52 1.37
CA ASN A 19 -11.31 -17.76 2.49
C ASN A 19 -10.26 -18.60 3.23
N THR A 20 -8.99 -18.23 3.09
CA THR A 20 -7.83 -18.89 3.71
C THR A 20 -7.62 -18.48 5.17
N THR A 21 -8.38 -17.51 5.69
CA THR A 21 -8.22 -17.05 7.08
C THR A 21 -8.70 -18.09 8.10
N ASN A 22 -7.86 -18.33 9.11
CA ASN A 22 -8.16 -19.23 10.21
C ASN A 22 -9.37 -18.73 11.04
N HIS A 23 -10.13 -19.66 11.65
CA HIS A 23 -11.27 -19.33 12.51
C HIS A 23 -10.89 -18.45 13.71
N GLY A 24 -9.69 -18.64 14.28
CA GLY A 24 -9.19 -17.78 15.36
C GLY A 24 -9.07 -16.32 14.93
N GLU A 25 -8.53 -16.07 13.73
CA GLU A 25 -8.38 -14.72 13.17
C GLU A 25 -9.75 -14.05 12.92
N LYS A 26 -10.74 -14.83 12.47
CA LYS A 26 -12.12 -14.36 12.30
C LYS A 26 -12.73 -13.93 13.64
N PHE A 27 -12.55 -14.72 14.69
CA PHE A 27 -13.06 -14.40 16.03
C PHE A 27 -12.35 -13.18 16.63
N ILE A 28 -11.02 -13.09 16.50
CA ILE A 28 -10.24 -11.93 16.95
C ILE A 28 -10.71 -10.66 16.23
N SER A 29 -10.97 -10.73 14.93
CA SER A 29 -11.51 -9.61 14.15
C SER A 29 -12.87 -9.16 14.65
N ALA A 30 -13.79 -10.10 14.88
CA ALA A 30 -15.13 -9.81 15.37
C ALA A 30 -15.11 -9.20 16.79
N LEU A 31 -14.27 -9.74 17.67
CA LEU A 31 -14.08 -9.21 19.01
C LEU A 31 -13.48 -7.79 18.96
N GLY A 32 -12.45 -7.58 18.14
CA GLY A 32 -11.84 -6.27 17.94
C GLY A 32 -12.84 -5.23 17.45
N ALA A 33 -13.68 -5.59 16.46
CA ALA A 33 -14.73 -4.70 15.97
C ALA A 33 -15.76 -4.36 17.07
N CYS A 34 -16.18 -5.34 17.87
CA CYS A 34 -17.07 -5.12 19.01
C CYS A 34 -16.45 -4.13 20.02
N LEU A 35 -15.20 -4.35 20.41
CA LEU A 35 -14.47 -3.46 21.32
C LEU A 35 -14.24 -2.07 20.73
N GLY A 36 -14.00 -1.97 19.41
CA GLY A 36 -13.89 -0.71 18.68
C GLY A 36 -15.16 0.13 18.76
N ILE A 37 -16.32 -0.48 18.48
CA ILE A 37 -17.62 0.18 18.59
C ILE A 37 -17.93 0.58 20.04
N LEU A 38 -17.64 -0.29 21.01
CA LEU A 38 -17.77 0.05 22.43
C LEU A 38 -16.88 1.24 22.83
N ALA A 39 -15.65 1.32 22.31
CA ALA A 39 -14.75 2.44 22.55
C ALA A 39 -15.29 3.75 22.00
N VAL A 40 -15.89 3.73 20.80
CA VAL A 40 -16.56 4.91 20.24
C VAL A 40 -17.73 5.34 21.11
N TYR A 41 -18.59 4.40 21.51
CA TYR A 41 -19.72 4.69 22.39
C TYR A 41 -19.27 5.32 23.72
N TRP A 42 -18.27 4.73 24.39
CA TRP A 42 -17.73 5.26 25.63
C TRP A 42 -17.00 6.59 25.45
N GLY A 43 -16.21 6.77 24.39
CA GLY A 43 -15.51 8.03 24.12
C GLY A 43 -16.49 9.19 23.92
N THR A 44 -17.58 8.94 23.20
CA THR A 44 -18.66 9.89 23.00
C THR A 44 -19.44 10.17 24.28
N ARG A 45 -19.78 9.14 25.06
CA ARG A 45 -20.47 9.28 26.35
C ARG A 45 -19.63 10.05 27.37
N TRP A 46 -18.32 9.80 27.42
CA TRP A 46 -17.38 10.51 28.31
C TRP A 46 -17.30 11.98 27.93
N SER A 47 -17.15 12.28 26.64
CA SER A 47 -17.00 13.65 26.15
C SER A 47 -18.28 14.47 26.37
N PHE A 48 -19.45 13.83 26.32
CA PHE A 48 -20.75 14.47 26.48
C PHE A 48 -21.69 13.69 27.43
N PRO A 49 -21.47 13.79 28.76
CA PRO A 49 -22.27 13.09 29.77
C PRO A 49 -23.74 13.54 29.84
N ASP A 50 -24.06 14.75 29.41
CA ASP A 50 -25.42 15.29 29.39
C ASP A 50 -25.98 15.46 27.97
N GLY A 51 -25.27 14.92 26.97
CA GLY A 51 -25.51 15.22 25.56
C GLY A 51 -24.77 16.47 25.09
N PHE A 52 -24.72 16.69 23.78
CA PHE A 52 -24.18 17.90 23.17
C PHE A 52 -25.37 18.76 22.70
N MET A 53 -25.43 20.03 23.11
CA MET A 53 -26.51 20.96 22.75
C MET A 53 -27.94 20.43 22.97
N HIS A 54 -28.19 19.75 24.10
CA HIS A 54 -29.49 19.13 24.45
C HIS A 54 -29.99 18.03 23.51
N THR A 55 -29.20 17.61 22.51
CA THR A 55 -29.43 16.38 21.77
C THR A 55 -29.12 15.20 22.69
N ALA A 56 -30.07 14.28 22.88
CA ALA A 56 -29.88 13.10 23.72
C ALA A 56 -28.57 12.39 23.34
N GLY A 57 -27.65 12.24 24.31
CA GLY A 57 -26.27 11.77 24.11
C GLY A 57 -26.11 10.36 23.51
N THR A 58 -27.22 9.69 23.20
CA THR A 58 -27.28 8.37 22.58
C THR A 58 -27.16 8.42 21.04
N LEU A 59 -27.31 9.59 20.41
CA LEU A 59 -27.35 9.72 18.93
C LEU A 59 -26.01 10.16 18.28
N ILE A 60 -24.92 10.27 19.05
CA ILE A 60 -23.64 10.83 18.59
C ILE A 60 -22.69 9.70 18.08
N MET A 61 -23.23 8.58 17.58
CA MET A 61 -22.45 7.58 16.84
C MET A 61 -22.89 7.58 15.38
N VAL A 62 -21.98 7.97 14.48
CA VAL A 62 -22.26 7.91 13.04
C VAL A 62 -22.14 6.46 12.58
N THR A 63 -23.14 5.99 11.84
CA THR A 63 -23.24 4.59 11.37
C THR A 63 -22.05 4.14 10.53
N SER A 64 -21.32 5.08 9.92
CA SER A 64 -20.07 4.83 9.20
C SER A 64 -19.00 4.14 10.06
N MET A 65 -19.01 4.36 11.39
CA MET A 65 -18.06 3.72 12.31
C MET A 65 -18.18 2.19 12.33
N GLY A 66 -19.36 1.64 12.02
CA GLY A 66 -19.55 0.20 11.84
C GLY A 66 -18.65 -0.35 10.74
N ALA A 67 -18.65 0.29 9.57
CA ALA A 67 -17.81 -0.11 8.44
C ALA A 67 -16.32 0.18 8.69
N THR A 68 -16.01 1.28 9.39
CA THR A 68 -14.63 1.57 9.84
C THR A 68 -14.09 0.48 10.77
N ALA A 69 -14.93 -0.04 11.69
CA ALA A 69 -14.57 -1.15 12.57
C ALA A 69 -14.25 -2.42 11.76
N VAL A 70 -15.06 -2.74 10.75
CA VAL A 70 -14.78 -3.89 9.87
C VAL A 70 -13.39 -3.76 9.25
N LEU A 71 -13.06 -2.59 8.68
CA LEU A 71 -11.75 -2.38 8.05
C LEU A 71 -10.60 -2.45 9.06
N LEU A 72 -10.69 -1.72 10.18
CA LEU A 72 -9.60 -1.64 11.17
C LEU A 72 -9.32 -2.96 11.89
N PHE A 73 -10.33 -3.81 12.07
CA PHE A 73 -10.19 -5.03 12.87
C PHE A 73 -10.20 -6.30 12.05
N ALA A 74 -10.74 -6.34 10.83
CA ALA A 74 -10.63 -7.48 9.93
C ALA A 74 -9.46 -7.37 8.95
N VAL A 75 -9.07 -6.14 8.57
CA VAL A 75 -7.98 -5.89 7.62
C VAL A 75 -7.06 -4.76 8.10
N PRO A 76 -6.43 -4.88 9.29
CA PRO A 76 -5.65 -3.78 9.89
C PRO A 76 -4.47 -3.31 9.01
N GLN A 77 -3.88 -4.20 8.22
CA GLN A 77 -2.75 -3.86 7.34
C GLN A 77 -3.19 -3.32 5.97
N GLY A 78 -4.51 -3.30 5.70
CA GLY A 78 -5.06 -2.81 4.43
C GLY A 78 -4.77 -1.33 4.23
N ALA A 79 -4.55 -0.92 2.99
CA ALA A 79 -4.28 0.48 2.64
C ALA A 79 -5.43 1.41 3.07
N LEU A 80 -6.68 0.95 2.90
CA LEU A 80 -7.90 1.67 3.27
C LEU A 80 -8.12 1.76 4.79
N SER A 81 -7.41 0.93 5.56
CA SER A 81 -7.46 0.92 7.03
C SER A 81 -6.36 1.79 7.65
N GLN A 82 -5.39 2.29 6.87
CA GLN A 82 -4.27 3.04 7.44
C GLN A 82 -4.72 4.40 8.01
N PRO A 83 -3.97 4.98 8.98
CA PRO A 83 -4.43 6.17 9.72
C PRO A 83 -4.82 7.35 8.84
N TRP A 84 -4.06 7.62 7.77
CA TRP A 84 -4.40 8.71 6.84
C TRP A 84 -5.71 8.45 6.10
N ALA A 85 -5.94 7.22 5.64
CA ALA A 85 -7.19 6.85 4.99
C ALA A 85 -8.38 7.08 5.92
N VAL A 86 -8.32 6.59 7.16
CA VAL A 86 -9.41 6.74 8.13
C VAL A 86 -9.63 8.21 8.52
N ILE A 87 -8.59 8.91 8.97
CA ILE A 87 -8.70 10.29 9.46
C ILE A 87 -9.07 11.22 8.31
N GLY A 88 -8.28 11.22 7.24
CA GLY A 88 -8.54 12.07 6.07
C GLY A 88 -9.87 11.72 5.40
N GLY A 89 -10.18 10.43 5.26
CA GLY A 89 -11.39 9.96 4.63
C GLY A 89 -12.65 10.40 5.37
N HIS A 90 -12.69 10.31 6.70
CA HIS A 90 -13.82 10.82 7.47
C HIS A 90 -13.88 12.34 7.51
N MET A 91 -12.76 13.02 7.78
CA MET A 91 -12.76 14.47 8.00
C MET A 91 -13.05 15.25 6.71
N LEU A 92 -12.44 14.87 5.58
CA LEU A 92 -12.71 15.51 4.29
C LEU A 92 -14.12 15.20 3.80
N SER A 93 -14.61 13.98 4.00
CA SER A 93 -15.99 13.62 3.63
C SER A 93 -17.02 14.37 4.48
N ALA A 94 -16.78 14.52 5.78
CA ALA A 94 -17.62 15.31 6.67
C ALA A 94 -17.67 16.79 6.22
N PHE A 95 -16.51 17.37 5.90
CA PHE A 95 -16.42 18.73 5.35
C PHE A 95 -17.24 18.90 4.07
N VAL A 96 -17.06 17.99 3.10
CA VAL A 96 -17.80 18.00 1.84
C VAL A 96 -19.30 17.85 2.09
N GLY A 97 -19.72 16.91 2.93
CA GLY A 97 -21.13 16.68 3.25
C GLY A 97 -21.82 17.89 3.86
N VAL A 98 -21.19 18.53 4.86
CA VAL A 98 -21.71 19.76 5.48
C VAL A 98 -21.77 20.89 4.45
N SER A 99 -20.72 21.05 3.63
CA SER A 99 -20.67 22.09 2.58
C SER A 99 -21.79 21.91 1.56
N CYS A 100 -22.03 20.68 1.10
CA CYS A 100 -23.12 20.37 0.18
C CYS A 100 -24.49 20.67 0.79
N HIS A 101 -24.72 20.30 2.06
CA HIS A 101 -25.98 20.59 2.75
C HIS A 101 -26.21 22.10 2.89
N GLN A 102 -25.18 22.89 3.24
CA GLN A 102 -25.30 24.34 3.37
C GLN A 102 -25.51 25.06 2.03
N LEU A 103 -24.87 24.61 0.95
CA LEU A 103 -24.97 25.24 -0.37
C LEU A 103 -26.25 24.85 -1.12
N PHE A 104 -26.70 23.62 -0.94
CA PHE A 104 -27.85 23.06 -1.65
C PHE A 104 -28.82 22.37 -0.67
N PRO A 105 -29.43 23.12 0.26
CA PRO A 105 -30.40 22.56 1.19
C PRO A 105 -31.65 22.04 0.44
N ASP A 106 -32.26 21.01 1.01
CA ASP A 106 -33.54 20.42 0.59
C ASP A 106 -33.63 19.90 -0.86
N GLN A 107 -32.49 19.72 -1.54
CA GLN A 107 -32.49 19.09 -2.87
C GLN A 107 -32.35 17.57 -2.76
N THR A 108 -33.15 16.85 -3.57
CA THR A 108 -33.15 15.37 -3.61
C THR A 108 -31.82 14.79 -4.06
N TRP A 109 -31.02 15.55 -4.81
CA TRP A 109 -29.72 15.12 -5.33
C TRP A 109 -28.53 15.49 -4.43
N THR A 110 -28.70 16.31 -3.39
CA THR A 110 -27.58 16.79 -2.54
C THR A 110 -26.82 15.65 -1.88
N ALA A 111 -27.52 14.59 -1.47
CA ALA A 111 -26.92 13.40 -0.89
C ALA A 111 -25.99 12.69 -1.89
N ALA A 112 -26.43 12.56 -3.14
CA ALA A 112 -25.63 11.96 -4.21
C ALA A 112 -24.42 12.83 -4.57
N LEU A 113 -24.59 14.16 -4.63
CA LEU A 113 -23.50 15.09 -4.86
C LEU A 113 -22.44 14.99 -3.75
N ALA A 114 -22.88 15.01 -2.48
CA ALA A 114 -21.99 14.93 -1.33
C ALA A 114 -21.13 13.66 -1.34
N VAL A 115 -21.74 12.49 -1.61
CA VAL A 115 -21.00 11.22 -1.70
C VAL A 115 -20.04 11.24 -2.90
N GLY A 116 -20.48 11.68 -4.08
CA GLY A 116 -19.64 11.73 -5.27
C GLY A 116 -18.42 12.66 -5.10
N LEU A 117 -18.64 13.86 -4.56
CA LEU A 117 -17.55 14.79 -4.25
C LEU A 117 -16.64 14.26 -3.16
N ALA A 118 -17.17 13.62 -2.11
CA ALA A 118 -16.36 13.01 -1.06
C ALA A 118 -15.44 11.92 -1.62
N VAL A 119 -15.95 11.05 -2.50
CA VAL A 119 -15.14 10.04 -3.21
C VAL A 119 -14.04 10.69 -4.05
N GLY A 120 -14.39 11.73 -4.83
CA GLY A 120 -13.42 12.47 -5.62
C GLY A 120 -12.31 13.09 -4.77
N VAL A 121 -12.68 13.80 -3.69
CA VAL A 121 -11.74 14.42 -2.76
C VAL A 121 -10.83 13.37 -2.13
N MET A 122 -11.37 12.25 -1.64
CA MET A 122 -10.59 11.16 -1.07
C MET A 122 -9.61 10.54 -2.07
N HIS A 123 -9.99 10.46 -3.35
CA HIS A 123 -9.13 9.95 -4.41
C HIS A 123 -7.93 10.88 -4.64
N TYR A 124 -8.17 12.19 -4.77
CA TYR A 124 -7.10 13.18 -4.98
C TYR A 124 -6.18 13.34 -3.76
N SER A 125 -6.73 13.29 -2.54
CA SER A 125 -5.94 13.38 -1.30
C SER A 125 -5.31 12.04 -0.87
N ARG A 126 -5.54 10.97 -1.64
CA ARG A 126 -5.03 9.61 -1.37
C ARG A 126 -5.41 9.08 0.02
N CYS A 127 -6.59 9.45 0.51
CA CYS A 127 -7.13 9.00 1.79
C CYS A 127 -8.41 8.18 1.61
N MET A 128 -8.46 7.33 0.57
CA MET A 128 -9.65 6.55 0.27
C MET A 128 -10.02 5.65 1.45
N HIS A 129 -11.18 5.93 2.02
CA HIS A 129 -11.78 5.15 3.10
C HIS A 129 -13.28 5.13 2.86
N PRO A 130 -13.82 4.02 2.29
CA PRO A 130 -15.23 3.94 1.91
C PRO A 130 -16.25 4.39 2.99
N PRO A 131 -16.04 4.14 4.30
CA PRO A 131 -16.90 4.69 5.36
C PRO A 131 -16.99 6.22 5.39
N GLY A 132 -16.01 6.94 4.82
CA GLY A 132 -16.05 8.38 4.58
C GLY A 132 -17.27 8.79 3.73
N GLY A 133 -17.62 8.02 2.69
CA GLY A 133 -18.81 8.29 1.87
C GLY A 133 -20.10 8.30 2.70
N ALA A 134 -20.26 7.32 3.60
CA ALA A 134 -21.39 7.28 4.54
C ALA A 134 -21.36 8.45 5.54
N THR A 135 -20.17 8.97 5.86
CA THR A 135 -20.00 10.14 6.74
C THR A 135 -20.46 11.43 6.06
N ALA A 136 -20.14 11.61 4.77
CA ALA A 136 -20.68 12.71 3.96
C ALA A 136 -22.19 12.60 3.81
N LEU A 137 -22.70 11.39 3.51
CA LEU A 137 -24.13 11.14 3.39
C LEU A 137 -24.88 11.51 4.67
N ALA A 138 -24.36 11.09 5.83
CA ALA A 138 -24.96 11.37 7.14
C ALA A 138 -25.05 12.88 7.44
N ALA A 139 -24.13 13.71 6.93
CA ALA A 139 -24.22 15.15 7.07
C ALA A 139 -25.43 15.74 6.32
N VAL A 140 -25.85 15.11 5.22
CA VAL A 140 -26.95 15.58 4.37
C VAL A 140 -28.30 15.01 4.78
N ILE A 141 -28.35 13.77 5.27
CA ILE A 141 -29.62 13.09 5.64
C ILE A 141 -29.84 12.97 7.16
N GLY A 142 -28.94 13.53 7.96
CA GLY A 142 -28.91 13.38 9.42
C GLY A 142 -30.02 14.11 10.18
N GLY A 143 -30.81 14.93 9.51
CA GLY A 143 -31.93 15.67 10.10
C GLY A 143 -31.50 16.85 10.97
N ALA A 144 -32.47 17.46 11.64
CA ALA A 144 -32.31 18.75 12.34
C ALA A 144 -31.17 18.75 13.38
N GLU A 145 -30.95 17.63 14.08
CA GLU A 145 -29.88 17.51 15.07
C GLU A 145 -28.49 17.61 14.44
N ILE A 146 -28.28 16.99 13.26
CA ILE A 146 -27.01 17.09 12.53
C ILE A 146 -26.86 18.47 11.87
N TYR A 147 -27.95 19.01 11.32
CA TYR A 147 -27.90 20.31 10.64
C TYR A 147 -27.51 21.45 11.57
N ARG A 148 -27.96 21.40 12.84
CA ARG A 148 -27.58 22.39 13.88
C ARG A 148 -26.09 22.38 14.22
N LEU A 149 -25.38 21.28 13.95
CA LEU A 149 -23.95 21.20 14.20
C LEU A 149 -23.17 22.02 13.17
N GLU A 150 -23.70 22.22 11.97
CA GLU A 150 -22.94 22.85 10.88
C GLU A 150 -21.53 22.22 10.75
N TYR A 151 -20.46 23.02 10.72
CA TYR A 151 -19.09 22.51 10.70
C TYR A 151 -18.62 21.91 12.03
N TRP A 152 -19.35 22.09 13.14
CA TRP A 152 -19.06 21.33 14.35
C TRP A 152 -19.25 19.84 14.16
N TYR A 153 -20.02 19.40 13.15
CA TYR A 153 -20.13 17.99 12.76
C TYR A 153 -18.75 17.30 12.63
N LEU A 154 -17.75 18.02 12.09
CA LEU A 154 -16.39 17.50 11.91
C LEU A 154 -15.72 17.15 13.23
N VAL A 155 -15.90 17.98 14.25
CA VAL A 155 -15.30 17.75 15.57
C VAL A 155 -16.20 16.81 16.38
N PHE A 156 -17.50 17.07 16.36
CA PHE A 156 -18.55 16.36 17.08
C PHE A 156 -19.68 16.01 16.10
N PRO A 157 -19.87 14.74 15.71
CA PRO A 157 -19.30 13.52 16.31
C PRO A 157 -17.96 13.06 15.74
N ILE A 158 -17.57 13.54 14.56
CA ILE A 158 -16.71 12.74 13.67
C ILE A 158 -15.31 12.53 14.23
N LEU A 159 -14.63 13.60 14.66
CA LEU A 159 -13.28 13.48 15.18
C LEU A 159 -13.23 12.61 16.45
N ILE A 160 -14.17 12.76 17.37
CA ILE A 160 -14.25 11.90 18.58
C ILE A 160 -14.38 10.43 18.17
N ASN A 161 -15.33 10.13 17.28
CA ASN A 161 -15.57 8.76 16.86
C ASN A 161 -14.33 8.15 16.20
N VAL A 162 -13.69 8.91 15.29
CA VAL A 162 -12.46 8.50 14.59
C VAL A 162 -11.30 8.29 15.57
N VAL A 163 -11.07 9.21 16.49
CA VAL A 163 -9.98 9.09 17.47
C VAL A 163 -10.22 7.89 18.40
N SER A 164 -11.45 7.71 18.89
CA SER A 164 -11.80 6.63 19.80
C SER A 164 -11.58 5.26 19.16
N ILE A 165 -12.07 5.06 17.94
CA ILE A 165 -11.88 3.79 17.24
C ILE A 165 -10.42 3.57 16.83
N MET A 166 -9.71 4.62 16.48
CA MET A 166 -8.29 4.55 16.08
C MET A 166 -7.41 4.13 17.26
N VAL A 167 -7.61 4.75 18.43
CA VAL A 167 -6.88 4.39 19.65
C VAL A 167 -7.15 2.93 20.01
N MET A 168 -8.42 2.50 19.97
CA MET A 168 -8.75 1.09 20.22
C MET A 168 -8.11 0.16 19.18
N ALA A 169 -8.12 0.52 17.90
CA ALA A 169 -7.50 -0.27 16.84
C ALA A 169 -5.97 -0.41 17.03
N ILE A 170 -5.29 0.66 17.44
CA ILE A 170 -3.85 0.63 17.74
C ILE A 170 -3.59 -0.29 18.95
N VAL A 171 -4.30 -0.08 20.07
CA VAL A 171 -4.10 -0.84 21.31
C VAL A 171 -4.43 -2.32 21.10
N PHE A 172 -5.58 -2.64 20.52
CA PHE A 172 -6.03 -4.01 20.32
C PHE A 172 -5.10 -4.78 19.38
N ASN A 173 -4.74 -4.19 18.23
CA ASN A 173 -3.88 -4.87 17.27
C ASN A 173 -2.41 -4.93 17.71
N ALA A 174 -1.98 -4.09 18.66
CA ALA A 174 -0.63 -4.16 19.22
C ALA A 174 -0.37 -5.47 20.00
N PHE A 175 -1.41 -6.11 20.55
CA PHE A 175 -1.30 -7.39 21.25
C PHE A 175 -0.89 -8.55 20.34
N PHE A 176 -1.09 -8.42 19.03
CA PHE A 176 -0.81 -9.48 18.06
C PHE A 176 0.34 -9.06 17.13
N SER A 177 1.45 -9.78 17.19
CA SER A 177 2.67 -9.44 16.44
C SER A 177 2.47 -9.42 14.91
N TRP A 178 1.54 -10.24 14.39
CA TRP A 178 1.18 -10.29 12.97
C TRP A 178 0.15 -9.23 12.56
N ARG A 179 -0.60 -8.64 13.52
CA ARG A 179 -1.66 -7.65 13.25
C ARG A 179 -1.27 -6.20 13.50
N ARG A 180 -0.02 -5.95 13.92
CA ARG A 180 0.42 -4.63 14.39
C ARG A 180 -0.06 -3.50 13.46
N TYR A 181 -0.69 -2.53 14.07
CA TYR A 181 -1.29 -1.38 13.42
C TYR A 181 -0.74 -0.09 14.07
N PRO A 182 -0.32 0.94 13.30
CA PRO A 182 -0.30 1.01 11.83
C PRO A 182 0.69 0.04 11.17
N ALA A 183 0.49 -0.26 9.88
CA ALA A 183 1.26 -1.29 9.17
C ALA A 183 2.77 -1.02 9.15
N HIS A 184 3.20 0.25 9.24
CA HIS A 184 4.61 0.62 9.33
C HIS A 184 5.31 0.09 10.59
N LEU A 185 4.56 -0.23 11.66
CA LEU A 185 5.10 -0.81 12.89
C LEU A 185 5.36 -2.32 12.78
N VAL A 186 4.88 -2.96 11.71
CA VAL A 186 5.20 -4.35 11.41
C VAL A 186 6.66 -4.43 10.97
N ARG A 187 7.53 -4.92 11.87
CA ARG A 187 8.92 -5.20 11.54
C ARG A 187 8.95 -6.40 10.60
N ARG A 188 8.88 -6.17 9.28
CA ARG A 188 9.11 -7.22 8.29
C ARG A 188 10.52 -7.76 8.54
N LYS A 189 10.64 -9.02 8.98
CA LYS A 189 11.90 -9.74 8.88
C LYS A 189 12.21 -9.81 7.39
N ILE A 190 13.09 -8.93 6.92
CA ILE A 190 13.69 -9.08 5.61
C ILE A 190 14.47 -10.39 5.72
N SER A 191 13.90 -11.47 5.19
CA SER A 191 14.64 -12.71 5.01
C SER A 191 15.92 -12.34 4.28
N LYS A 192 17.07 -12.75 4.82
CA LYS A 192 18.35 -12.57 4.11
C LYS A 192 18.12 -13.02 2.67
N PRO A 193 18.55 -12.24 1.66
CA PRO A 193 18.40 -12.67 0.27
C PRO A 193 18.94 -14.09 0.20
N ALA A 194 18.10 -15.03 -0.25
CA ALA A 194 18.55 -16.37 -0.51
C ALA A 194 19.78 -16.22 -1.41
N VAL A 195 20.90 -16.81 -1.00
CA VAL A 195 22.09 -16.90 -1.86
C VAL A 195 21.59 -17.34 -3.21
N ALA A 196 21.89 -16.57 -4.26
CA ALA A 196 21.43 -16.83 -5.62
C ALA A 196 21.91 -18.23 -6.01
N SER A 197 21.08 -19.24 -5.74
CA SER A 197 21.21 -20.54 -6.32
C SER A 197 21.02 -20.32 -7.82
N GLU A 198 21.89 -20.90 -8.64
CA GLU A 198 21.82 -20.93 -10.11
C GLU A 198 20.57 -21.65 -10.65
N ARG A 199 19.46 -21.67 -9.90
CA ARG A 199 18.25 -22.36 -10.27
C ARG A 199 17.28 -21.36 -10.87
N GLN A 200 17.18 -21.41 -12.19
CA GLN A 200 16.00 -21.01 -12.96
C GLN A 200 14.81 -21.82 -12.46
N PHE A 201 14.13 -21.37 -11.41
CA PHE A 201 12.78 -21.81 -11.16
C PHE A 201 11.85 -20.69 -11.60
N GLU A 202 11.05 -20.97 -12.63
CA GLU A 202 9.91 -20.14 -12.96
C GLU A 202 8.88 -20.30 -11.84
N LEU A 203 8.52 -19.20 -11.20
CA LEU A 203 7.44 -19.18 -10.21
C LEU A 203 6.13 -19.64 -10.88
N THR A 204 5.49 -20.65 -10.32
CA THR A 204 4.20 -21.17 -10.81
C THR A 204 3.03 -20.51 -10.08
N GLN A 205 1.82 -20.62 -10.64
CA GLN A 205 0.59 -20.09 -10.02
C GLN A 205 0.25 -20.82 -8.71
N GLU A 206 0.60 -22.10 -8.64
CA GLU A 206 0.47 -22.94 -7.46
C GLU A 206 1.35 -22.46 -6.30
N ASP A 207 2.59 -22.04 -6.59
CA ASP A 207 3.51 -21.47 -5.59
C ASP A 207 2.95 -20.18 -4.98
N PHE A 208 2.32 -19.32 -5.80
CA PHE A 208 1.65 -18.10 -5.32
C PHE A 208 0.45 -18.42 -4.44
N SER A 209 -0.39 -19.37 -4.86
CA SER A 209 -1.56 -19.80 -4.10
C SER A 209 -1.15 -20.34 -2.73
N ALA A 210 -0.08 -21.14 -2.67
CA ALA A 210 0.47 -21.65 -1.42
C ALA A 210 1.07 -20.54 -0.53
N ALA A 211 1.76 -19.55 -1.09
CA ALA A 211 2.28 -18.40 -0.34
C ALA A 211 1.16 -17.53 0.24
N MET A 212 0.06 -17.34 -0.51
CA MET A 212 -1.13 -16.62 -0.07
C MET A 212 -1.87 -17.36 1.05
N GLU A 213 -1.88 -18.70 1.04
CA GLU A 213 -2.41 -19.51 2.17
C GLU A 213 -1.55 -19.38 3.44
N GLN A 214 -0.23 -19.22 3.31
CA GLN A 214 0.67 -19.02 4.45
C GLN A 214 0.58 -17.61 5.05
N LEU A 215 0.28 -16.61 4.22
CA LEU A 215 -0.10 -15.27 4.67
C LEU A 215 -1.48 -15.37 5.35
N ASN A 216 -1.48 -15.67 6.66
CA ASN A 216 -2.65 -15.60 7.54
C ASN A 216 -3.11 -14.14 7.77
N SER A 217 -3.31 -13.39 6.69
CA SER A 217 -3.69 -11.99 6.65
C SER A 217 -4.57 -11.78 5.43
N TYR A 218 -5.67 -11.05 5.58
CA TYR A 218 -6.51 -10.66 4.44
C TYR A 218 -5.74 -9.67 3.56
N VAL A 219 -5.53 -10.01 2.28
CA VAL A 219 -4.91 -9.15 1.27
C VAL A 219 -5.95 -8.88 0.19
N ASP A 220 -6.25 -7.61 -0.02
CA ASP A 220 -7.25 -7.14 -1.00
C ASP A 220 -6.67 -7.09 -2.43
N ILE A 221 -6.10 -8.22 -2.88
CA ILE A 221 -5.58 -8.43 -4.23
C ILE A 221 -5.86 -9.88 -4.62
N THR A 222 -6.59 -10.08 -5.72
CA THR A 222 -6.82 -11.41 -6.28
C THR A 222 -5.51 -12.03 -6.79
N SER A 223 -5.42 -13.36 -6.79
CA SER A 223 -4.23 -14.07 -7.29
C SER A 223 -3.90 -13.73 -8.74
N GLU A 224 -4.93 -13.48 -9.56
CA GLU A 224 -4.80 -13.07 -10.96
C GLU A 224 -4.16 -11.69 -11.10
N ASN A 225 -4.63 -10.69 -10.33
CA ASN A 225 -4.04 -9.35 -10.34
C ASN A 225 -2.58 -9.36 -9.87
N LEU A 226 -2.23 -10.20 -8.89
CA LEU A 226 -0.86 -10.36 -8.45
C LEU A 226 0.02 -10.98 -9.54
N THR A 227 -0.51 -11.97 -10.26
CA THR A 227 0.17 -12.60 -11.41
C THR A 227 0.40 -11.58 -12.52
N GLN A 228 -0.61 -10.77 -12.84
CA GLN A 228 -0.49 -9.69 -13.82
C GLN A 228 0.54 -8.64 -13.41
N LEU A 229 0.59 -8.27 -12.11
CA LEU A 229 1.58 -7.34 -11.59
C LEU A 229 3.00 -7.89 -11.71
N LEU A 230 3.20 -9.18 -11.44
CA LEU A 230 4.48 -9.86 -11.65
C LEU A 230 4.86 -9.86 -13.13
N GLU A 231 3.92 -10.17 -14.02
CA GLU A 231 4.15 -10.22 -15.46
C GLU A 231 4.56 -8.83 -15.98
N LEU A 232 3.87 -7.78 -15.57
CA LEU A 232 4.27 -6.39 -15.85
C LEU A 232 5.68 -6.08 -15.29
N ALA A 233 5.99 -6.55 -14.09
CA ALA A 233 7.32 -6.38 -13.49
C ALA A 233 8.42 -7.14 -14.28
N LYS A 234 8.14 -8.35 -14.75
CA LYS A 234 9.03 -9.14 -15.62
C LYS A 234 9.25 -8.45 -16.96
N GLN A 235 8.18 -8.01 -17.62
CA GLN A 235 8.27 -7.26 -18.88
C GLN A 235 9.09 -5.97 -18.71
N HIS A 236 8.91 -5.24 -17.60
CA HIS A 236 9.75 -4.08 -17.30
C HIS A 236 11.20 -4.46 -17.01
N ALA A 237 11.46 -5.62 -16.40
CA ALA A 237 12.80 -6.12 -16.17
C ALA A 237 13.49 -6.52 -17.47
N GLU A 238 12.80 -7.23 -18.36
CA GLU A 238 13.24 -7.71 -19.68
C GLU A 238 13.50 -6.56 -20.65
N LYS A 239 12.60 -5.57 -20.74
CA LYS A 239 12.82 -4.36 -21.55
C LYS A 239 14.01 -3.51 -21.09
N ASN A 240 14.53 -3.75 -19.88
CA ASN A 240 15.67 -3.04 -19.30
C ASN A 240 16.93 -3.91 -19.15
N ILE A 241 17.07 -4.99 -19.93
CA ILE A 241 18.31 -5.79 -20.03
C ILE A 241 19.12 -5.29 -21.23
N THR A 242 19.70 -4.10 -21.13
CA THR A 242 20.62 -3.59 -22.16
C THR A 242 22.05 -3.74 -21.63
N HIS A 243 22.59 -4.96 -21.62
CA HIS A 243 24.03 -5.10 -21.34
C HIS A 243 24.81 -4.37 -22.45
N PRO A 244 25.77 -3.49 -22.08
CA PRO A 244 26.56 -2.79 -23.09
C PRO A 244 27.32 -3.80 -23.94
N GLU A 245 27.22 -3.71 -25.26
CA GLU A 245 27.91 -4.63 -26.19
C GLU A 245 29.43 -4.51 -26.08
N GLN A 246 29.92 -3.31 -25.75
CA GLN A 246 31.33 -2.99 -25.58
C GLN A 246 31.56 -2.29 -24.25
N ILE A 247 32.65 -2.67 -23.59
CA ILE A 247 33.14 -2.02 -22.37
C ILE A 247 34.28 -1.08 -22.76
N ILE A 248 34.08 0.22 -22.60
CA ILE A 248 35.00 1.24 -23.09
C ILE A 248 35.78 1.82 -21.92
N ALA A 249 37.10 1.95 -22.06
CA ALA A 249 37.93 2.60 -21.06
C ALA A 249 37.55 4.08 -20.90
N GLY A 250 37.52 4.55 -19.65
CA GLY A 250 37.08 5.90 -19.27
C GLY A 250 35.57 6.03 -19.01
N HIS A 251 34.74 5.07 -19.46
CA HIS A 251 33.29 5.12 -19.30
C HIS A 251 32.82 4.56 -17.94
N PHE A 252 31.57 4.86 -17.57
CA PHE A 252 30.98 4.47 -16.30
C PHE A 252 29.77 3.56 -16.49
N TYR A 253 29.69 2.50 -15.69
CA TYR A 253 28.65 1.49 -15.81
C TYR A 253 27.97 1.22 -14.47
N SER A 254 26.65 1.08 -14.50
CA SER A 254 25.83 0.74 -13.34
C SER A 254 25.39 -0.72 -13.43
N ASN A 255 25.41 -1.44 -12.30
CA ASN A 255 24.84 -2.78 -12.23
C ASN A 255 23.31 -2.80 -12.21
N GLY A 256 22.66 -1.63 -12.11
CA GLY A 256 21.21 -1.46 -12.10
C GLY A 256 20.48 -2.22 -10.99
N LYS A 257 21.19 -2.57 -9.90
CA LYS A 257 20.60 -3.08 -8.66
C LYS A 257 20.05 -1.93 -7.81
N LEU A 258 19.27 -2.24 -6.78
CA LEU A 258 18.66 -1.25 -5.90
C LEU A 258 19.23 -1.33 -4.47
N GLY A 259 19.20 -0.20 -3.77
CA GLY A 259 19.61 -0.11 -2.36
C GLY A 259 21.09 -0.43 -2.15
N ASN A 260 21.38 -1.24 -1.12
CA ASN A 260 22.76 -1.52 -0.68
C ASN A 260 23.58 -2.38 -1.65
N LEU A 261 22.97 -2.86 -2.74
CA LEU A 261 23.64 -3.64 -3.79
C LEU A 261 23.91 -2.80 -5.04
N TRP A 262 23.42 -1.57 -5.10
CA TRP A 262 23.64 -0.65 -6.22
C TRP A 262 25.10 -0.20 -6.23
N SER A 263 25.74 -0.21 -7.40
CA SER A 263 27.14 0.18 -7.55
C SER A 263 27.41 0.70 -8.97
N VAL A 264 28.26 1.73 -9.06
CA VAL A 264 28.75 2.31 -10.30
C VAL A 264 30.26 2.13 -10.36
N ARG A 265 30.73 1.57 -11.47
CA ARG A 265 32.15 1.34 -11.74
C ARG A 265 32.58 2.16 -12.94
N GLN A 266 33.68 2.88 -12.78
CA GLN A 266 34.42 3.46 -13.90
C GLN A 266 35.40 2.42 -14.41
N VAL A 267 35.45 2.22 -15.71
CA VAL A 267 36.53 1.47 -16.33
C VAL A 267 37.73 2.40 -16.43
N VAL A 268 38.80 2.10 -15.72
CA VAL A 268 40.03 2.90 -15.72
C VAL A 268 40.86 2.55 -16.94
N ASP A 269 40.98 1.27 -17.23
CA ASP A 269 41.75 0.74 -18.35
C ASP A 269 41.16 -0.59 -18.81
N ALA A 270 41.32 -0.91 -20.08
CA ALA A 270 40.84 -2.15 -20.68
C ALA A 270 41.85 -2.65 -21.70
N ALA A 271 42.39 -3.85 -21.47
CA ALA A 271 43.34 -4.44 -22.39
C ALA A 271 42.62 -4.99 -23.62
N ASP A 272 43.01 -4.58 -24.82
CA ASP A 272 42.52 -5.19 -26.07
C ASP A 272 43.37 -6.39 -26.45
N ASN A 273 43.09 -7.52 -25.78
CA ASN A 273 43.72 -8.79 -26.07
C ASN A 273 42.80 -9.68 -26.93
N ALA A 274 43.30 -10.15 -28.08
CA ALA A 274 42.59 -11.11 -28.92
C ALA A 274 42.34 -12.48 -28.24
N ILE A 275 43.01 -12.74 -27.11
CA ILE A 275 42.85 -13.95 -26.31
C ILE A 275 41.89 -13.67 -25.15
N ALA A 276 40.68 -14.23 -25.21
CA ALA A 276 39.60 -13.98 -24.26
C ALA A 276 39.96 -14.22 -22.78
N SER A 277 40.88 -15.13 -22.47
CA SER A 277 41.34 -15.39 -21.09
C SER A 277 42.30 -14.33 -20.54
N LYS A 278 42.80 -13.43 -21.40
CA LYS A 278 43.69 -12.32 -21.05
C LYS A 278 43.05 -10.94 -21.29
N ASP A 279 41.80 -10.91 -21.75
CA ASP A 279 41.02 -9.69 -21.95
C ASP A 279 40.47 -9.19 -20.61
N GLN A 280 41.24 -8.32 -19.95
CA GLN A 280 40.99 -7.86 -18.60
C GLN A 280 40.66 -6.36 -18.57
N VAL A 281 39.80 -6.01 -17.63
CA VAL A 281 39.33 -4.65 -17.38
C VAL A 281 39.71 -4.25 -15.96
N ILE A 282 40.39 -3.12 -15.83
CA ILE A 282 40.70 -2.48 -14.57
C ILE A 282 39.59 -1.47 -14.29
N TYR A 283 38.97 -1.55 -13.12
CA TYR A 283 37.88 -0.67 -12.76
C TYR A 283 38.06 -0.07 -11.36
N LYS A 284 37.38 1.06 -11.15
CA LYS A 284 37.23 1.73 -9.87
C LYS A 284 35.75 1.88 -9.54
N VAL A 285 35.37 1.50 -8.33
CA VAL A 285 34.02 1.75 -7.82
C VAL A 285 33.93 3.23 -7.42
N VAL A 286 33.09 3.98 -8.13
CA VAL A 286 32.96 5.42 -7.96
C VAL A 286 31.71 5.82 -7.18
N ALA A 287 30.73 4.92 -7.06
CA ALA A 287 29.55 5.13 -6.22
C ALA A 287 28.93 3.79 -5.79
N GLY A 288 28.27 3.79 -4.62
CA GLY A 288 27.52 2.65 -4.12
C GLY A 288 28.36 1.59 -3.42
N ASP A 289 27.89 0.34 -3.45
CA ASP A 289 28.51 -0.80 -2.78
C ASP A 289 29.97 -1.00 -3.23
N GLY A 290 30.86 -1.14 -2.25
CA GLY A 290 32.31 -1.22 -2.47
C GLY A 290 32.98 0.10 -2.89
N GLY A 291 32.37 1.25 -2.57
CA GLY A 291 32.89 2.58 -2.93
C GLY A 291 34.40 2.76 -2.66
N TYR A 292 35.09 3.39 -3.62
CA TYR A 292 36.53 3.63 -3.65
C TYR A 292 37.42 2.39 -3.86
N ALA A 293 36.86 1.18 -3.90
CA ALA A 293 37.62 -0.01 -4.24
C ALA A 293 38.05 -0.01 -5.72
N THR A 294 39.22 -0.56 -5.98
CA THR A 294 39.72 -0.84 -7.33
C THR A 294 39.87 -2.34 -7.52
N GLY A 295 39.60 -2.84 -8.72
CA GLY A 295 39.70 -4.26 -9.02
C GLY A 295 40.05 -4.50 -10.48
N ILE A 296 40.37 -5.76 -10.77
CA ILE A 296 40.60 -6.27 -12.11
C ILE A 296 39.73 -7.51 -12.31
N CYS A 297 39.09 -7.63 -13.46
CA CYS A 297 38.31 -8.81 -13.85
C CYS A 297 38.34 -9.01 -15.35
N LEU A 298 37.82 -10.14 -15.85
CA LEU A 298 37.68 -10.32 -17.29
C LEU A 298 36.64 -9.34 -17.86
N ARG A 299 36.80 -8.93 -19.12
CA ARG A 299 35.83 -8.06 -19.81
C ARG A 299 34.44 -8.67 -19.84
N SER A 300 34.35 -9.98 -20.10
CA SER A 300 33.09 -10.73 -20.12
C SER A 300 32.40 -10.76 -18.74
N GLU A 301 33.17 -10.84 -17.65
CA GLU A 301 32.63 -10.75 -16.29
C GLU A 301 32.11 -9.34 -16.00
N PHE A 302 32.85 -8.32 -16.42
CA PHE A 302 32.41 -6.93 -16.28
C PHE A 302 31.13 -6.65 -17.08
N GLN A 303 31.03 -7.17 -18.30
CA GLN A 303 29.87 -7.03 -19.17
C GLN A 303 28.61 -7.67 -18.57
N ARG A 304 28.74 -8.85 -17.95
CA ARG A 304 27.63 -9.49 -17.21
C ARG A 304 27.22 -8.70 -15.96
N TRP A 305 28.18 -8.05 -15.31
CA TRP A 305 27.92 -7.21 -14.14
C TRP A 305 27.22 -5.89 -14.52
N ALA A 306 27.62 -5.26 -15.63
CA ALA A 306 27.13 -3.97 -16.09
C ALA A 306 25.75 -4.10 -16.73
N ARG A 307 24.75 -3.36 -16.21
CA ARG A 307 23.39 -3.37 -16.76
C ARG A 307 23.13 -2.25 -17.77
N TYR A 308 23.82 -1.13 -17.66
CA TYR A 308 23.80 -0.03 -18.63
C TYR A 308 24.92 0.97 -18.33
N GLU A 309 25.29 1.75 -19.34
CA GLU A 309 26.22 2.86 -19.19
C GLU A 309 25.54 4.08 -18.53
N VAL A 310 26.30 4.85 -17.77
CA VAL A 310 25.84 6.05 -17.06
C VAL A 310 26.82 7.21 -17.23
N LYS A 311 26.32 8.44 -17.20
CA LYS A 311 27.15 9.66 -17.11
C LYS A 311 26.95 10.33 -15.74
N PRO A 312 28.02 10.82 -15.08
CA PRO A 312 27.88 11.61 -13.87
C PRO A 312 27.25 12.97 -14.19
N GLN A 313 26.35 13.43 -13.33
CA GLN A 313 25.74 14.77 -13.40
C GLN A 313 26.36 15.72 -12.39
N ALA A 314 26.30 17.03 -12.65
CA ALA A 314 26.88 18.07 -11.80
C ALA A 314 26.31 18.11 -10.37
N ASN A 315 25.11 17.57 -10.16
CA ASN A 315 24.45 17.45 -8.85
C ASN A 315 24.84 16.16 -8.08
N GLY A 316 25.80 15.37 -8.58
CA GLY A 316 26.21 14.10 -7.96
C GLY A 316 25.30 12.91 -8.28
N HIS A 317 24.29 13.08 -9.13
CA HIS A 317 23.45 11.97 -9.62
C HIS A 317 24.04 11.30 -10.87
N TRP A 318 23.58 10.10 -11.18
CA TRP A 318 23.98 9.33 -12.36
C TRP A 318 22.81 9.23 -13.34
N LYS A 319 23.02 9.63 -14.59
CA LYS A 319 22.01 9.51 -15.67
C LYS A 319 22.35 8.29 -16.53
N LYS A 320 21.37 7.44 -16.81
CA LYS A 320 21.49 6.36 -17.82
C LYS A 320 21.71 6.97 -19.21
N LEU A 321 22.70 6.47 -19.93
CA LEU A 321 22.89 6.77 -21.35
C LEU A 321 21.82 6.05 -22.17
N THR A 322 21.18 6.80 -23.06
CA THR A 322 20.22 6.31 -24.06
C THR A 322 20.84 6.48 -25.44
N ASP A 323 20.38 5.74 -26.45
CA ASP A 323 20.92 5.79 -27.82
C ASP A 323 20.83 7.18 -28.50
N GLU A 324 20.19 8.15 -27.85
CA GLU A 324 20.06 9.56 -28.26
C GLU A 324 21.15 10.51 -27.68
N ASP A 325 22.03 10.03 -26.78
CA ASP A 325 23.09 10.80 -26.05
C ASP A 325 24.52 10.41 -26.47
#